data_AF-A0A6L9J1Q0-F1
#
_entry.id   AF-A0A6L9J1Q0-F1
#
_cell.length_a   1.000
_cell.length_b   1.000
_cell.length_c   1.000
_cell.angle_alpha   90.00
_cell.angle_beta   90.00
_cell.angle_gamma   90.00
#
_symmetry.space_group_name_H-M   'P 1'
#
loop_
_entity.id
_entity.type
_entity.pdbx_description
1 polymer ?
#
loop_
_entity_poly.entity_id
_entity_poly.type
_entity_poly.pdbx_seq_one_letter_code
_entity_poly.pdbx_strand_id
1 'polypeptide(L)'
;SWNDKALQLNTITVNLAYEFDVPVINFWKAARPLPTCGLLDSVHLSTAGPPYGAFFTGQENEAGFTLRNLVTLQTLDALRRSAAQ
;
A
#
# COMPACT_ATOMS: atom_id res chain seq x y z
N SER A 1 -6.68 9.17 19.71
CA SER A 1 -6.85 7.71 19.52
C SER A 1 -5.61 7.13 18.83
N TRP A 2 -5.47 5.80 18.72
CA TRP A 2 -4.38 5.20 17.92
C TRP A 2 -4.44 5.61 16.44
N ASN A 3 -5.65 5.79 15.89
CA ASN A 3 -5.85 6.26 14.52
C ASN A 3 -5.32 7.68 14.29
N ASP A 4 -5.52 8.59 15.24
CA ASP A 4 -5.02 9.98 15.13
C ASP A 4 -3.50 10.01 15.13
N LYS A 5 -2.86 9.17 15.95
CA LYS A 5 -1.40 9.04 15.98
C LYS A 5 -0.85 8.46 14.68
N ALA A 6 -1.51 7.45 14.12
CA ALA A 6 -1.13 6.87 12.83
C ALA A 6 -1.27 7.88 11.68
N LEU A 7 -2.34 8.67 11.67
CA LEU A 7 -2.53 9.74 10.69
C LEU A 7 -1.47 10.84 10.83
N GLN A 8 -1.15 11.23 12.07
CA GLN A 8 -0.08 12.20 12.34
C GLN A 8 1.28 11.69 11.84
N LEU A 9 1.61 10.42 12.11
CA LEU A 9 2.84 9.79 11.61
C LEU A 9 2.89 9.82 10.08
N ASN A 10 1.83 9.38 9.40
CA ASN A 10 1.76 9.40 7.94
C ASN A 10 1.93 10.82 7.37
N THR A 11 1.34 11.82 8.03
CA THR A 11 1.47 13.24 7.62
C THR A 11 2.92 13.71 7.74
N ILE A 12 3.58 13.43 8.87
CA ILE A 12 5.00 13.76 9.08
C ILE A 12 5.87 13.06 8.02
N THR A 13 5.64 11.78 7.76
CA THR A 13 6.38 11.02 6.74
C THR A 13 6.24 11.63 5.34
N VAL A 14 5.02 11.99 4.93
CA VAL A 14 4.78 12.62 3.62
C VAL A 14 5.42 14.00 3.53
N ASN A 15 5.37 14.80 4.59
CA ASN A 15 5.99 16.12 4.61
C ASN A 15 7.52 16.04 4.49
N LEU A 16 8.16 15.13 5.24
CA LEU A 16 9.60 14.90 5.14
C LEU A 16 9.98 14.38 3.76
N ALA A 17 9.21 13.43 3.21
CA ALA A 17 9.46 12.92 1.87
C ALA A 17 9.40 14.01 0.80
N TYR A 18 8.45 14.94 0.92
CA TYR A 18 8.36 16.11 0.05
C TYR A 18 9.57 17.05 0.22
N GLU A 19 10.02 17.29 1.45
CA GLU A 19 11.18 18.15 1.74
C GLU A 19 12.50 17.57 1.18
N PHE A 20 12.68 16.25 1.24
CA PHE A 20 13.89 15.57 0.80
C PHE A 20 13.83 15.01 -0.63
N ASP A 21 12.76 15.30 -1.38
CA ASP A 21 12.51 14.75 -2.73
C ASP A 21 12.60 13.22 -2.79
N VAL A 22 12.06 12.55 -1.76
CA VAL A 22 12.04 11.10 -1.65
C VAL A 22 10.65 10.58 -2.07
N PRO A 23 10.56 9.64 -3.04
CA PRO A 23 9.27 9.08 -3.43
C PRO A 23 8.67 8.23 -2.30
N VAL A 24 7.38 8.41 -2.02
CA VAL A 24 6.63 7.63 -1.02
C VAL A 24 5.43 6.92 -1.64
N ILE A 25 5.34 5.62 -1.35
CA ILE A 25 4.13 4.84 -1.60
C ILE A 25 3.11 5.19 -0.53
N ASN A 26 2.08 5.96 -0.88
CA ASN A 26 0.97 6.26 0.03
C ASN A 26 -0.02 5.08 0.12
N PHE A 27 0.42 3.99 0.72
CA PHE A 27 -0.36 2.76 0.85
C PHE A 27 -1.66 2.99 1.65
N TRP A 28 -1.59 3.81 2.71
CA TRP A 28 -2.76 4.16 3.52
C TRP A 28 -3.89 4.77 2.67
N LYS A 29 -3.56 5.64 1.72
CA LYS A 29 -4.54 6.21 0.78
C LYS A 29 -5.00 5.17 -0.24
N ALA A 30 -4.08 4.40 -0.80
CA ALA A 30 -4.39 3.38 -1.80
C ALA A 30 -5.34 2.30 -1.28
N ALA A 31 -5.25 1.93 0.00
CA ALA A 31 -6.03 0.85 0.60
C ALA A 31 -7.46 1.25 1.00
N ARG A 32 -7.81 2.55 0.98
CA ARG A 32 -9.13 3.04 1.41
C ARG A 32 -10.33 2.44 0.65
N PRO A 33 -10.26 2.13 -0.65
CA PRO A 33 -11.36 1.49 -1.36
C PRO A 33 -11.56 0.01 -1.01
N LEU A 34 -10.57 -0.66 -0.38
CA LEU A 34 -10.68 -2.08 -0.06
C LEU A 34 -11.64 -2.34 1.11
N PRO A 35 -12.27 -3.52 1.17
CA PRO A 35 -12.96 -3.98 2.37
C PRO A 35 -12.04 -3.83 3.59
N THR A 36 -12.58 -3.34 4.70
CA THR A 36 -11.84 -3.09 5.96
C THR A 36 -10.52 -2.33 5.76
N CYS A 37 -10.42 -1.49 4.72
CA CYS A 37 -9.19 -0.80 4.32
C CYS A 37 -8.00 -1.75 4.08
N GLY A 38 -8.26 -2.97 3.62
CA GLY A 38 -7.25 -3.99 3.35
C GLY A 38 -6.71 -4.68 4.59
N LEU A 39 -7.41 -4.60 5.72
CA LEU A 39 -7.00 -5.22 6.98
C LEU A 39 -7.81 -6.47 7.31
N LEU A 40 -7.15 -7.49 7.84
CA LEU A 40 -7.78 -8.68 8.43
C LEU A 40 -8.32 -8.38 9.84
N ASP A 41 -7.53 -7.62 10.61
CA ASP A 41 -7.85 -7.19 11.96
C ASP A 41 -7.45 -5.72 12.15
N SER A 42 -7.14 -5.27 13.37
CA SER A 42 -6.76 -3.88 13.59
C SER A 42 -5.39 -3.49 13.03
N VAL A 43 -4.51 -4.46 12.68
CA VAL A 43 -3.11 -4.19 12.33
C VAL A 43 -2.56 -5.04 11.17
N HIS A 44 -3.08 -6.23 10.92
CA HIS A 44 -2.60 -7.13 9.88
C HIS A 44 -3.34 -6.93 8.56
N LEU A 45 -2.63 -7.04 7.44
CA LEU A 45 -3.24 -6.97 6.10
C LEU A 45 -4.06 -8.22 5.80
N SER A 46 -5.18 -8.05 5.09
CA SER A 46 -5.96 -9.16 4.54
C SER A 46 -5.21 -9.88 3.43
N THR A 47 -5.40 -11.19 3.33
CA THR A 47 -4.86 -12.06 2.28
C THR A 47 -5.99 -12.55 1.38
N ALA A 48 -5.68 -12.92 0.14
CA ALA A 48 -6.65 -13.51 -0.80
C ALA A 48 -7.00 -14.98 -0.47
N GLY A 49 -6.66 -15.46 0.74
CA GLY A 49 -6.84 -16.84 1.16
C GLY A 49 -5.82 -17.81 0.54
N PRO A 50 -5.88 -19.10 0.93
CA PRO A 50 -5.06 -20.15 0.34
C PRO A 50 -5.57 -20.55 -1.06
N PRO A 51 -4.66 -20.95 -1.97
CA PRO A 51 -3.21 -20.97 -1.78
C PRO A 51 -2.66 -19.53 -1.80
N TYR A 52 -1.64 -19.24 -0.99
CA TYR A 52 -1.06 -17.89 -0.83
C TYR A 52 -0.24 -17.41 -2.05
N GLY A 53 -0.76 -17.65 -3.25
CA GLY A 53 -0.21 -17.23 -4.53
C GLY A 53 -1.15 -16.28 -5.28
N ALA A 54 -0.67 -15.73 -6.39
CA ALA A 54 -1.48 -14.91 -7.28
C ALA A 54 -2.35 -15.82 -8.16
N PHE A 55 -3.53 -16.20 -7.65
CA PHE A 55 -4.58 -16.79 -8.47
C PHE A 55 -5.48 -15.65 -8.95
N PHE A 56 -5.69 -15.54 -10.26
CA PHE A 56 -6.52 -14.51 -10.85
C PHE A 56 -8.00 -14.92 -10.80
N THR A 57 -8.52 -15.11 -9.58
CA THR A 57 -9.91 -15.51 -9.32
C THR A 57 -10.79 -14.33 -8.92
N GLY A 58 -10.21 -13.13 -8.80
CA GLY A 58 -10.86 -11.89 -8.41
C GLY A 58 -10.70 -11.54 -6.94
N GLN A 59 -10.48 -12.53 -6.06
CA GLN A 59 -10.30 -12.32 -4.61
C GLN A 59 -9.08 -11.45 -4.28
N GLU A 60 -8.05 -11.51 -5.12
CA GLU A 60 -6.85 -10.71 -5.02
C GLU A 60 -7.11 -9.21 -5.11
N ASN A 61 -8.22 -8.77 -5.75
CA ASN A 61 -8.59 -7.36 -5.84
C ASN A 61 -9.11 -6.76 -4.53
N GLU A 62 -9.41 -7.60 -3.54
CA GLU A 62 -9.94 -7.18 -2.23
C GLU A 62 -8.90 -7.28 -1.11
N ALA A 63 -7.75 -7.90 -1.38
CA ALA A 63 -6.74 -8.21 -0.38
C ALA A 63 -5.68 -7.10 -0.22
N GLY A 64 -5.43 -6.68 1.03
CA GLY A 64 -4.43 -5.67 1.35
C GLY A 64 -3.01 -6.08 0.97
N PHE A 65 -2.65 -7.36 1.15
CA PHE A 65 -1.34 -7.88 0.72
C PHE A 65 -1.15 -7.77 -0.80
N THR A 66 -2.18 -8.08 -1.59
CA THR A 66 -2.13 -7.96 -3.06
C THR A 66 -1.95 -6.52 -3.46
N LEU A 67 -2.75 -5.60 -2.90
CA LEU A 67 -2.63 -4.17 -3.21
C LEU A 67 -1.24 -3.64 -2.86
N ARG A 68 -0.68 -4.02 -1.70
CA ARG A 68 0.68 -3.62 -1.29
C ARG A 68 1.71 -4.04 -2.34
N ASN A 69 1.62 -5.28 -2.82
CA ASN A 69 2.52 -5.81 -3.84
C ASN A 69 2.34 -5.05 -5.16
N LEU A 70 1.09 -4.81 -5.59
CA LEU A 70 0.78 -4.09 -6.82
C LEU A 70 1.38 -2.67 -6.82
N VAL A 71 1.11 -1.87 -5.79
CA VAL A 71 1.62 -0.48 -5.73
C VAL A 71 3.14 -0.43 -5.62
N THR A 72 3.74 -1.44 -4.98
CA THR A 72 5.21 -1.59 -4.93
C THR A 72 5.77 -1.83 -6.33
N LEU A 73 5.21 -2.79 -7.07
CA LEU A 73 5.64 -3.10 -8.43
C LEU A 73 5.44 -1.93 -9.39
N GLN A 74 4.31 -1.22 -9.29
CA GLN A 74 4.06 0.00 -10.07
C GLN A 74 5.09 1.10 -9.77
N THR A 75 5.47 1.26 -8.51
CA THR A 75 6.49 2.24 -8.10
C THR A 75 7.87 1.85 -8.62
N LEU A 76 8.25 0.58 -8.50
CA LEU A 76 9.52 0.08 -9.04
C LEU A 76 9.58 0.23 -10.56
N ASP A 77 8.48 -0.01 -11.28
CA ASP A 77 8.42 0.21 -12.73
C ASP A 77 8.54 1.70 -13.09
N ALA A 78 7.89 2.60 -12.35
CA ALA A 78 8.03 4.04 -12.53
C ALA A 78 9.50 4.48 -12.36
N LEU A 79 10.16 4.05 -11.28
CA LEU A 79 11.57 4.34 -11.04
C LEU A 79 12.48 3.77 -12.13
N ARG A 80 12.25 2.52 -12.55
CA ARG A 80 12.99 1.88 -13.64
C ARG A 80 12.88 2.66 -14.95
N ARG A 81 11.69 3.16 -15.29
CA ARG A 81 11.46 3.96 -16.50
C ARG A 81 12.10 5.34 -16.40
N SER A 82 12.05 6.00 -15.24
CA SER A 82 12.70 7.28 -15.02
C SER A 82 14.24 7.19 -15.07
N ALA A 83 14.82 6.08 -14.61
CA ALA A 83 16.27 5.86 -14.66
C ALA A 83 16.79 5.42 -16.04
N ALA A 84 15.90 4.97 -16.92
CA ALA A 84 16.25 4.56 -18.30
C ALA A 84 16.14 5.72 -19.31
N GLN A 85 15.75 6.91 -18.87
CA GLN A 85 15.74 8.16 -19.63
C GLN A 85 17.02 8.95 -19.38
#